data_AF-A0A924J2S8-F1
#
_entry.id   AF-A0A924J2S8-F1
#
_cell.length_a   1.000
_cell.length_b   1.000
_cell.length_c   1.000
_cell.angle_alpha   90.00
_cell.angle_beta   90.00
_cell.angle_gamma   90.00
#
_symmetry.space_group_name_H-M   'P 1'
#
loop_
_entity.id
_entity.type
_entity.pdbx_description
1 polymer ?
#
loop_
_entity_poly.entity_id
_entity_poly.type
_entity_poly.pdbx_seq_one_letter_code
_entity_poly.pdbx_strand_id
1 'polypeptide(L)'
;MKLNFAGVQRWPVAIVTVLLLQVGFGIWMARTANNDPNFAIEPDYYNRAVNWDSTMAQSRRDKALGWQAIASLTRDTGRAAALRVVLVDAAGRPVAADSGHA
;
A
#
# COMPACT_ATOMS: atom_id res chain seq x y z
N MET A 1 40.19 41.18 9.93
CA MET A 1 39.29 41.69 8.88
C MET A 1 37.85 41.48 9.35
N LYS A 2 37.15 42.55 9.80
CA LYS A 2 35.75 42.45 10.26
C LYS A 2 34.85 42.68 9.04
N LEU A 3 34.16 41.64 8.58
CA LEU A 3 33.16 41.76 7.50
C LEU A 3 31.93 42.48 8.05
N ASN A 4 31.82 43.78 7.77
CA ASN A 4 30.69 44.61 8.17
C ASN A 4 29.67 44.68 7.03
N PHE A 5 28.65 43.82 7.08
CA PHE A 5 27.50 43.83 6.16
C PHE A 5 26.35 44.64 6.74
N ALA A 6 26.46 45.97 6.75
CA ALA A 6 25.39 46.85 7.22
C ALA A 6 24.55 47.35 6.03
N GLY A 7 23.26 47.04 6.01
CA GLY A 7 22.26 47.64 5.10
C GLY A 7 21.90 46.82 3.86
N VAL A 8 22.82 46.65 2.91
CA VAL A 8 22.47 46.18 1.55
C VAL A 8 22.59 44.66 1.34
N GLN A 9 23.43 43.96 2.13
CA GLN A 9 23.76 42.54 1.91
C GLN A 9 22.97 41.53 2.75
N ARG A 10 22.09 41.96 3.66
CA ARG A 10 21.37 41.04 4.55
C ARG A 10 20.17 40.39 3.90
N TRP A 11 19.47 41.10 3.03
CA TRP A 11 18.26 40.60 2.38
C TRP A 11 18.51 39.45 1.38
N PRO A 12 19.59 39.44 0.56
CA PRO A 12 19.86 38.31 -0.32
C PRO A 12 20.26 37.07 0.51
N VAL A 13 21.02 37.26 1.58
CA VAL A 13 21.39 36.19 2.50
C VAL A 13 20.15 35.57 3.14
N ALA A 14 19.19 36.40 3.61
CA ALA A 14 17.93 35.91 4.14
C ALA A 14 17.14 35.08 3.11
N ILE A 15 17.06 35.54 1.86
CA ILE A 15 16.40 34.79 0.77
C ILE A 15 17.11 33.46 0.53
N VAL A 16 18.44 33.46 0.37
CA VAL A 16 19.22 32.25 0.15
C VAL A 16 19.05 31.27 1.32
N THR A 17 19.04 31.75 2.56
CA THR A 17 18.79 30.92 3.74
C THR A 17 17.40 30.28 3.71
N VAL A 18 16.35 31.06 3.40
CA VAL A 18 14.98 30.53 3.29
C VAL A 18 14.88 29.51 2.15
N LEU A 19 15.49 29.78 1.00
CA LEU A 19 15.52 28.85 -0.14
C LEU A 19 16.26 27.55 0.22
N LEU A 20 17.41 27.63 0.88
CA LEU A 20 18.16 26.44 1.32
C LEU A 20 17.38 25.64 2.36
N LEU A 21 16.68 26.29 3.29
CA LEU A 21 15.80 25.63 4.24
C LEU A 21 14.64 24.93 3.52
N GLN A 22 14.02 25.58 2.54
CA GLN A 22 12.93 25.01 1.76
C GLN A 22 13.39 23.78 0.96
N VAL A 23 14.51 23.88 0.23
CA VAL A 23 15.07 22.76 -0.53
C VAL A 23 15.48 21.62 0.40
N GLY A 24 16.15 21.94 1.52
CA GLY A 24 16.53 20.96 2.53
C GLY A 24 15.31 20.24 3.12
N PHE A 25 14.25 20.98 3.43
CA PHE A 25 12.98 20.41 3.92
C PHE A 25 12.33 19.51 2.87
N GLY A 26 12.33 19.90 1.60
CA GLY A 26 11.82 19.07 0.48
C GLY A 26 12.60 17.77 0.32
N ILE A 27 13.93 17.83 0.37
CA ILE A 27 14.80 16.64 0.33
C ILE A 27 14.54 15.73 1.55
N TRP A 28 14.42 16.33 2.75
CA TRP A 28 14.12 15.59 3.98
C TRP A 28 12.77 14.88 3.90
N MET A 29 11.72 15.57 3.44
CA MET A 29 10.39 15.00 3.22
C MET A 29 10.43 13.84 2.21
N ALA A 30 11.10 14.01 1.07
CA ALA A 30 11.24 12.95 0.06
C ALA A 30 11.98 11.73 0.60
N ARG A 31 13.03 11.94 1.40
CA ARG A 31 13.77 10.84 2.04
C ARG A 31 12.94 10.12 3.10
N THR A 32 12.18 10.85 3.91
CA THR A 32 11.27 10.28 4.91
C THR A 32 10.15 9.48 4.24
N ALA A 33 9.52 10.01 3.20
CA ALA A 33 8.47 9.31 2.45
C ALA A 33 8.97 8.00 1.83
N ASN A 34 10.16 7.98 1.23
CA ASN A 34 10.74 6.76 0.67
C ASN A 34 11.17 5.72 1.73
N ASN A 35 11.37 6.13 2.97
CA ASN A 35 11.69 5.23 4.08
C ASN A 35 10.44 4.74 4.84
N ASP A 36 9.24 5.24 4.50
CA ASP A 36 7.99 4.75 5.05
C ASP A 36 7.61 3.45 4.31
N PRO A 37 7.58 2.28 5.00
CA PRO A 37 7.17 1.02 4.37
C PRO A 37 5.73 1.04 3.84
N ASN A 38 4.90 1.99 4.32
CA ASN A 38 3.53 2.16 3.87
C ASN A 38 3.40 3.09 2.66
N PHE A 39 4.45 3.84 2.28
CA PHE A 39 4.50 4.54 1.00
C PHE A 39 4.92 3.56 -0.10
N ALA A 40 4.10 2.52 -0.29
CA ALA A 40 4.25 1.60 -1.39
C ALA A 40 3.68 2.28 -2.63
N ILE A 41 4.56 2.78 -3.51
CA ILE A 41 4.19 2.93 -4.91
C ILE A 41 3.70 1.55 -5.34
N GLU A 42 2.41 1.43 -5.64
CA GLU A 42 1.83 0.14 -6.01
C GLU A 42 2.65 -0.44 -7.16
N PRO A 43 3.37 -1.55 -6.93
CA PRO A 43 4.16 -2.17 -7.98
C PRO A 43 3.22 -2.51 -9.14
N ASP A 44 3.67 -2.23 -10.36
CA ASP A 44 2.91 -2.50 -11.57
C ASP A 44 1.59 -1.74 -11.71
N TYR A 45 1.41 -0.58 -11.06
CA TYR A 45 0.20 0.25 -11.20
C TYR A 45 -0.21 0.45 -12.67
N TYR A 46 0.76 0.77 -13.54
CA TYR A 46 0.50 0.95 -14.97
C TYR A 46 -0.01 -0.33 -15.64
N ASN A 47 0.63 -1.46 -15.38
CA ASN A 47 0.21 -2.75 -15.92
C ASN A 47 -1.17 -3.14 -15.39
N ARG A 48 -1.50 -2.86 -14.12
CA ARG A 48 -2.85 -3.08 -13.58
C ARG A 48 -3.88 -2.17 -14.21
N ALA A 49 -3.55 -0.91 -14.47
CA ALA A 49 -4.45 0.03 -15.12
C ALA A 49 -4.79 -0.41 -16.55
N VAL A 50 -3.79 -0.84 -17.33
CA VAL A 50 -3.99 -1.34 -18.71
C VAL A 50 -4.78 -2.66 -18.73
N ASN A 51 -4.54 -3.55 -17.77
CA ASN A 51 -5.20 -4.85 -17.69
C ASN A 51 -6.50 -4.83 -16.87
N TRP A 52 -7.05 -3.65 -16.60
CA TRP A 52 -8.26 -3.52 -15.79
C TRP A 52 -9.44 -4.29 -16.40
N ASP A 53 -9.67 -4.12 -17.70
CA ASP A 53 -10.80 -4.76 -18.38
C ASP A 53 -10.70 -6.28 -18.40
N SER A 54 -9.49 -6.83 -18.63
CA SER A 54 -9.28 -8.27 -18.61
C SER A 54 -9.47 -8.84 -17.20
N THR A 55 -9.01 -8.13 -16.18
CA THR A 55 -9.21 -8.47 -14.77
C THR A 55 -10.70 -8.45 -14.41
N MET A 56 -11.44 -7.43 -14.87
CA MET A 56 -12.88 -7.33 -14.64
C MET A 56 -13.66 -8.41 -15.41
N ALA A 57 -13.25 -8.75 -16.63
CA ALA A 57 -13.85 -9.84 -17.39
C ALA A 57 -13.63 -11.19 -16.70
N GLN A 58 -12.44 -11.45 -16.17
CA GLN A 58 -12.15 -12.63 -15.37
C GLN A 58 -13.00 -12.63 -14.08
N SER A 59 -13.03 -11.52 -13.34
CA SER A 59 -13.82 -11.40 -12.11
C SER A 59 -15.32 -11.66 -12.34
N ARG A 60 -15.87 -11.24 -13.49
CA ARG A 60 -17.27 -11.56 -13.85
C ARG A 60 -17.47 -13.05 -14.10
N ARG A 61 -16.53 -13.72 -14.79
CA ARG A 61 -16.56 -15.18 -14.99
C ARG A 61 -16.46 -15.92 -13.65
N ASP A 62 -15.56 -15.50 -12.78
CA ASP A 62 -15.38 -16.10 -11.45
C ASP A 62 -16.64 -15.92 -10.60
N LYS A 63 -17.24 -14.73 -10.62
CA LYS A 63 -18.53 -14.47 -9.95
C LYS A 63 -19.66 -15.35 -10.50
N ALA A 64 -19.65 -15.67 -11.79
CA ALA A 64 -20.65 -16.55 -12.39
C ALA A 64 -20.56 -18.00 -11.89
N LEU A 65 -19.41 -18.42 -11.33
CA LEU A 65 -19.28 -19.73 -10.68
C LEU A 65 -20.11 -19.82 -9.39
N GLY A 66 -20.45 -18.68 -8.77
CA GLY A 66 -21.32 -18.61 -7.60
C GLY A 66 -20.73 -19.19 -6.31
N TRP A 67 -19.42 -19.45 -6.28
CA TRP A 67 -18.75 -20.00 -5.10
C TRP A 67 -18.63 -18.96 -3.99
N GLN A 68 -18.72 -19.40 -2.74
CA GLN A 68 -18.63 -18.53 -1.57
C GLN A 68 -17.67 -19.10 -0.54
N ALA A 69 -16.87 -18.23 0.08
CA ALA A 69 -16.01 -18.61 1.19
C ALA A 69 -16.66 -18.17 2.51
N ILE A 70 -16.98 -19.14 3.36
CA ILE A 70 -17.54 -18.90 4.69
C ILE A 70 -16.42 -19.05 5.70
N ALA A 71 -16.03 -17.93 6.32
CA ALA A 71 -15.01 -17.90 7.36
C ALA A 71 -15.64 -17.82 8.75
N SER A 72 -15.21 -18.70 9.66
CA SER A 72 -15.57 -18.68 11.07
C SER A 72 -14.30 -18.60 11.91
N LEU A 73 -14.26 -17.66 12.85
CA LEU A 73 -13.15 -17.50 13.78
C LEU A 73 -13.58 -18.00 15.17
N THR A 74 -12.90 -19.04 15.66
CA THR A 74 -13.14 -19.56 17.01
C THR A 74 -11.99 -19.14 17.90
N ARG A 75 -12.30 -18.42 18.99
CA ARG A 75 -11.31 -18.08 20.02
C ARG A 75 -11.58 -18.94 21.24
N ASP A 76 -10.64 -19.82 21.56
CA ASP A 76 -10.67 -20.58 22.81
C ASP A 76 -9.88 -19.80 23.88
N THR A 77 -10.44 -19.67 25.09
CA THR A 77 -9.82 -18.88 26.17
C THR A 77 -8.43 -19.42 26.49
N GLY A 78 -7.39 -18.64 26.19
CA GLY A 78 -5.99 -19.00 26.43
C GLY A 78 -5.22 -19.56 25.22
N ARG A 79 -5.83 -19.69 24.03
CA ARG A 79 -5.14 -20.06 22.79
C ARG A 79 -5.27 -19.00 21.69
N ALA A 80 -4.38 -19.08 20.70
CA ALA A 80 -4.50 -18.33 19.44
C ALA A 80 -5.84 -18.64 18.76
N ALA A 81 -6.45 -17.63 18.13
CA ALA A 81 -7.72 -17.80 17.44
C ALA A 81 -7.57 -18.76 16.24
N ALA A 82 -8.47 -19.72 16.12
CA ALA A 82 -8.52 -20.64 14.98
C ALA A 82 -9.43 -20.05 13.90
N LEU A 83 -8.89 -19.83 12.70
CA LEU A 83 -9.65 -19.45 11.51
C LEU A 83 -10.00 -20.70 10.72
N ARG A 84 -11.30 -20.93 10.51
CA ARG A 84 -11.80 -21.98 9.61
C ARG A 84 -12.47 -21.33 8.42
N VAL A 85 -12.09 -21.74 7.21
CA VAL A 85 -12.72 -21.30 5.96
C VAL A 85 -13.30 -22.51 5.25
N VAL A 86 -14.56 -22.43 4.85
CA VAL A 86 -15.23 -23.44 4.02
C VAL A 86 -15.61 -22.80 2.70
N LEU A 87 -15.17 -23.38 1.60
CA LEU A 87 -15.60 -23.00 0.27
C LEU A 87 -16.87 -23.79 -0.08
N VAL A 88 -17.93 -23.10 -0.48
CA VAL A 88 -19.18 -23.71 -0.96
C VAL A 88 -19.40 -23.35 -2.42
N ASP A 89 -19.94 -24.29 -3.19
CA ASP A 89 -20.33 -24.07 -4.58
C ASP A 89 -21.64 -23.26 -4.70
N ALA A 90 -22.08 -23.00 -5.94
CA ALA A 90 -23.33 -22.28 -6.20
C ALA A 90 -24.58 -22.99 -5.65
N ALA A 91 -24.54 -24.30 -5.42
CA ALA A 91 -25.61 -25.09 -4.84
C ALA A 91 -25.51 -25.16 -3.29
N GLY A 92 -24.55 -24.46 -2.69
CA GLY A 92 -24.30 -24.46 -1.24
C GLY A 92 -23.58 -25.72 -0.74
N ARG A 93 -23.04 -26.54 -1.64
CA ARG A 93 -22.32 -27.77 -1.27
C ARG A 93 -20.87 -27.45 -0.98
N PRO A 94 -20.28 -27.97 0.11
CA PRO A 94 -18.86 -27.80 0.38
C PRO A 94 -18.00 -28.37 -0.75
N VAL A 95 -17.06 -27.57 -1.24
CA VAL A 95 -16.05 -28.04 -2.19
C VAL A 95 -14.96 -28.77 -1.40
N ALA A 96 -14.71 -30.03 -1.73
CA ALA A 96 -13.67 -30.81 -1.07
C ALA A 96 -12.30 -30.18 -1.34
N ALA A 97 -11.54 -29.92 -0.29
CA ALA A 97 -10.15 -29.53 -0.43
C ALA A 97 -9.33 -30.75 -0.84
N ASP A 98 -8.68 -30.69 -2.00
CA ASP A 98 -7.61 -31.64 -2.31
C ASP A 98 -6.36 -31.20 -1.54
N SER A 99 -5.91 -32.03 -0.60
CA SER A 99 -4.66 -31.81 0.12
C SER A 99 -3.50 -32.26 -0.78
N GLY A 100 -3.26 -31.51 -1.84
CA GLY A 100 -2.08 -31.69 -2.68
C GLY A 100 -0.82 -31.46 -1.85
N HIS A 101 -0.04 -32.52 -1.63
CA HIS A 101 1.30 -32.43 -1.06
C HIS A 101 2.18 -31.59 -2.01
N ALA A 102 2.75 -30.52 -1.47
CA ALA A 102 3.80 -29.73 -2.12
C ALA A 102 5.13 -30.49 -2.19
#